data_AF-A0A146K9I3-F1
#
_entry.id   AF-A0A146K9I3-F1
#
_cell.length_a   1.000
_cell.length_b   1.000
_cell.length_c   1.000
_cell.angle_alpha   90.00
_cell.angle_beta   90.00
_cell.angle_gamma   90.00
#
_symmetry.space_group_name_H-M   'P 1'
#
loop_
_entity.id
_entity.type
_entity.pdbx_description
1 polymer ?
#
loop_
_entity_poly.entity_id
_entity_poly.type
_entity_poly.pdbx_seq_one_letter_code
_entity_poly.pdbx_strand_id
1 'polypeptide(L)'
;DGFIGLGYSQGGYLLRGYLQKYNKPRMKRLITLSSPLSGYYCGSHQPCGTFMLPEFLIKIAPVIIYSEFGQNLIGGAAFWRDIYNFDLFVEKSSSLSLLDNI
;
A
#
# COMPACT_ATOMS: atom_id res chain seq x y z
N ASP A 1 22.52 -5.46 -19.66
CA ASP A 1 22.64 -5.24 -18.20
C ASP A 1 21.28 -5.15 -17.51
N GLY A 2 21.23 -5.38 -16.19
CA GLY A 2 20.01 -5.37 -15.39
C GLY A 2 20.25 -6.00 -14.01
N PHE A 3 19.27 -5.89 -13.12
CA PHE A 3 19.45 -6.24 -11.70
C PHE A 3 18.37 -7.19 -11.16
N ILE A 4 18.64 -7.83 -10.02
CA ILE A 4 17.64 -8.58 -9.25
C ILE A 4 17.14 -7.65 -8.14
N GLY A 5 15.83 -7.43 -8.07
CA GLY A 5 15.20 -6.69 -6.99
C GLY A 5 14.77 -7.65 -5.88
N LEU A 6 15.29 -7.45 -4.67
CA LEU A 6 14.82 -8.11 -3.46
C LEU A 6 14.20 -7.06 -2.54
N GLY A 7 12.91 -7.20 -2.25
CA GLY A 7 12.17 -6.26 -1.40
C GLY A 7 11.58 -6.97 -0.18
N TYR A 8 11.87 -6.45 1.01
CA TYR A 8 11.25 -6.90 2.27
C TYR A 8 10.17 -5.92 2.72
N SER A 9 9.05 -6.43 3.25
CA SER A 9 7.93 -5.61 3.73
C SER A 9 7.48 -4.62 2.64
N GLN A 10 7.35 -3.33 2.95
CA GLN A 10 7.03 -2.27 1.99
C GLN A 10 7.94 -2.25 0.74
N GLY A 11 9.20 -2.68 0.86
CA GLY A 11 10.16 -2.66 -0.25
C GLY A 11 9.73 -3.50 -1.46
N GLY A 12 9.06 -4.64 -1.26
CA GLY A 12 8.57 -5.45 -2.38
C GLY A 12 7.42 -4.78 -3.14
N TYR A 13 6.57 -4.05 -2.44
CA TYR A 13 5.53 -3.21 -3.06
C TYR A 13 6.15 -2.09 -3.92
N LEU A 14 7.17 -1.41 -3.40
CA LEU A 14 7.90 -0.37 -4.15
C LEU A 14 8.58 -0.94 -5.40
N LEU A 15 9.21 -2.10 -5.29
CA LEU A 15 9.86 -2.75 -6.43
C LEU A 15 8.86 -3.25 -7.48
N ARG A 16 7.66 -3.71 -7.07
CA ARG A 16 6.54 -3.98 -7.98
C ARG A 16 6.17 -2.70 -8.76
N GLY A 17 6.05 -1.57 -8.06
CA GLY A 17 5.78 -0.27 -8.68
C GLY A 17 6.85 0.13 -9.70
N TYR A 18 8.14 -0.03 -9.36
CA TYR A 18 9.24 0.18 -10.29
C TYR A 18 9.13 -0.73 -11.54
N LEU A 19 8.88 -2.03 -11.32
CA LEU A 19 8.79 -3.02 -12.38
C LEU A 19 7.64 -2.73 -13.35
N GLN A 20 6.52 -2.21 -12.87
CA GLN A 20 5.37 -1.85 -13.71
C GLN A 20 5.54 -0.51 -14.42
N LYS A 21 6.07 0.51 -13.74
CA LYS A 21 6.06 1.90 -14.26
C LYS A 21 7.34 2.34 -14.95
N TYR A 22 8.49 1.83 -14.54
CA TYR A 22 9.78 2.42 -14.94
C TYR A 22 10.76 1.44 -15.57
N ASN A 23 10.76 0.16 -15.17
CA ASN A 23 11.60 -0.98 -15.60
C ASN A 23 12.84 -0.70 -16.49
N LYS A 24 13.62 0.31 -16.13
CA LYS A 24 14.77 0.82 -16.86
C LYS A 24 15.73 1.41 -15.82
N PRO A 25 16.91 0.81 -15.59
CA PRO A 25 17.39 -0.45 -16.19
C PRO A 25 16.50 -1.67 -15.89
N ARG A 26 16.53 -2.69 -16.76
CA ARG A 26 15.63 -3.85 -16.63
C ARG A 26 15.86 -4.61 -15.32
N MET A 27 14.80 -4.80 -14.54
CA MET A 27 14.77 -5.75 -13.43
C MET A 27 14.56 -7.17 -14.00
N LYS A 28 15.52 -8.06 -13.75
CA LYS A 28 15.55 -9.44 -14.26
C LYS A 28 14.68 -10.37 -13.42
N ARG A 29 14.57 -10.11 -12.12
CA ARG A 29 13.78 -10.89 -11.17
C ARG A 29 13.32 -9.99 -10.03
N LEU A 30 12.08 -10.14 -9.63
CA LEU A 30 11.53 -9.57 -8.40
C LEU A 30 11.38 -10.69 -7.37
N ILE A 31 11.98 -10.50 -6.19
CA ILE A 31 11.83 -11.37 -5.03
C ILE A 31 11.22 -10.51 -3.92
N THR A 32 10.10 -10.95 -3.36
CA THR A 32 9.42 -10.22 -2.29
C THR A 32 9.34 -11.05 -1.03
N LEU A 33 9.68 -10.46 0.10
CA LEU A 33 9.67 -11.11 1.41
C LEU A 33 8.66 -10.40 2.30
N SER A 34 7.53 -11.05 2.59
CA SER A 34 6.45 -10.52 3.45
C SER A 34 5.94 -9.13 3.02
N SER A 35 5.83 -8.90 1.71
CA SER A 35 5.41 -7.61 1.16
C SER A 35 3.90 -7.50 1.01
N PRO A 36 3.29 -6.33 1.30
CA PRO A 36 1.86 -6.09 1.12
C PRO A 36 1.53 -5.84 -0.35
N LEU A 37 1.68 -6.87 -1.20
CA LEU A 37 1.55 -6.71 -2.65
C LEU A 37 0.14 -6.26 -3.06
N SER A 38 -0.90 -6.77 -2.40
CA SER A 38 -2.29 -6.36 -2.58
C SER A 38 -2.74 -5.33 -1.54
N GLY A 39 -1.80 -4.62 -0.92
CA GLY A 39 -2.05 -3.71 0.20
C GLY A 39 -2.16 -4.41 1.55
N TYR A 40 -2.50 -3.61 2.55
CA TYR A 40 -2.81 -4.09 3.89
C TYR A 40 -3.97 -3.30 4.49
N TYR A 41 -4.55 -3.87 5.55
CA TYR A 41 -5.57 -3.24 6.36
C TYR A 41 -5.34 -3.59 7.82
N CYS A 42 -5.62 -2.64 8.70
CA CYS A 42 -5.79 -2.90 10.12
C CYS A 42 -6.89 -1.98 10.68
N GLY A 43 -7.56 -2.41 11.74
CA GLY A 43 -8.75 -1.75 12.27
C GLY A 43 -9.40 -2.55 13.39
N SER A 44 -10.72 -2.50 13.48
CA SER A 44 -11.51 -3.11 14.57
C SER A 44 -11.34 -4.62 14.69
N HIS A 45 -11.09 -5.30 13.57
CA HIS A 45 -10.97 -6.76 13.52
C HIS A 45 -9.54 -7.26 13.34
N GLN A 46 -8.58 -6.35 13.11
CA GLN A 46 -7.19 -6.72 12.84
C GLN A 46 -6.24 -5.66 13.41
N PRO A 47 -5.38 -6.01 14.38
CA PRO A 47 -4.52 -5.04 15.05
C PRO A 47 -3.51 -4.39 14.09
N CYS A 48 -3.24 -3.12 14.31
CA CYS A 48 -2.18 -2.38 13.63
C CYS A 48 -0.84 -2.66 14.33
N GLY A 49 -0.29 -3.86 14.12
CA GLY A 49 0.91 -4.32 14.83
C GLY A 49 0.55 -4.90 16.20
N THR A 50 1.21 -4.45 17.26
CA THR A 50 0.96 -4.93 18.63
C THR A 50 -0.19 -4.22 19.34
N PHE A 51 -0.74 -3.16 18.76
CA PHE A 51 -1.76 -2.33 19.38
C PHE A 51 -3.05 -2.31 18.56
N MET A 52 -4.18 -2.41 19.27
CA MET A 52 -5.48 -2.07 18.71
C MET A 52 -5.63 -0.55 18.77
N LEU A 53 -5.94 0.07 17.64
CA LEU A 53 -6.28 1.49 17.63
C LEU A 53 -7.63 1.68 18.36
N PRO A 54 -7.78 2.72 19.18
CA PRO A 54 -9.08 3.13 19.71
C PRO A 54 -10.13 3.24 18.61
N GLU A 55 -11.38 2.86 18.93
CA GLU A 55 -12.48 2.80 17.95
C GLU A 55 -12.73 4.15 17.24
N PHE A 56 -12.55 5.28 17.95
CA PHE A 56 -12.70 6.60 17.35
C PHE A 56 -11.62 6.87 16.27
N LEU A 57 -10.38 6.40 16.47
CA LEU A 57 -9.32 6.53 15.47
C LEU A 57 -9.62 5.67 14.24
N ILE A 58 -10.20 4.48 14.43
CA ILE A 58 -10.61 3.60 13.32
C ILE A 58 -11.70 4.29 12.47
N LYS A 59 -12.67 4.96 13.09
CA LYS A 59 -13.74 5.66 12.37
C LYS A 59 -13.25 6.85 11.56
N ILE A 60 -12.24 7.58 12.04
CA ILE A 60 -11.67 8.72 11.30
C ILE A 60 -10.55 8.32 10.33
N ALA A 61 -10.00 7.11 10.46
CA ALA A 61 -8.87 6.66 9.66
C ALA A 61 -9.12 6.76 8.15
N PRO A 62 -10.27 6.36 7.58
CA PRO A 62 -10.51 6.49 6.14
C PRO A 62 -10.42 7.94 5.66
N VAL A 63 -10.95 8.89 6.44
CA VAL A 63 -10.92 10.33 6.11
C VAL A 63 -9.47 10.83 6.03
N ILE A 64 -8.63 10.43 6.98
CA ILE A 64 -7.22 10.84 7.01
C ILE A 64 -6.42 10.12 5.92
N ILE A 65 -6.56 8.80 5.80
CA ILE A 65 -5.81 7.96 4.87
C ILE A 65 -6.10 8.36 3.42
N TYR A 66 -7.36 8.59 3.07
CA TYR A 66 -7.78 8.93 1.71
C TYR A 66 -7.84 10.44 1.45
N SER A 67 -7.39 11.27 2.39
CA SER A 67 -7.16 12.71 2.13
C SER A 67 -5.91 12.94 1.29
N GLU A 68 -5.80 14.14 0.70
CA GLU A 68 -4.55 14.58 0.04
C GLU A 68 -3.35 14.53 0.99
N PHE A 69 -3.53 14.85 2.26
CA PHE A 69 -2.48 14.73 3.27
C PHE A 69 -2.02 13.28 3.39
N GLY A 70 -2.95 12.34 3.59
CA GLY A 70 -2.63 10.92 3.74
C GLY A 70 -1.94 10.35 2.51
N GLN A 71 -2.54 10.54 1.34
CA GLN A 71 -2.05 9.96 0.09
C GLN A 71 -0.72 10.52 -0.41
N ASN A 72 -0.33 11.74 0.01
CA ASN A 72 0.93 12.37 -0.40
C ASN A 72 2.03 12.33 0.66
N LEU A 73 1.70 12.26 1.95
CA LEU A 73 2.69 12.37 3.04
C LEU A 73 2.86 11.10 3.88
N ILE A 74 1.90 10.17 3.86
CA ILE A 74 1.97 8.93 4.65
C ILE A 74 2.26 7.75 3.72
N GLY A 75 3.47 7.22 3.78
CA GLY A 75 3.90 6.12 2.90
C GLY A 75 2.99 4.89 2.96
N GLY A 76 2.47 4.53 4.13
CA GLY A 76 1.53 3.41 4.30
C GLY A 76 0.15 3.64 3.68
N ALA A 77 -0.29 4.89 3.56
CA ALA A 77 -1.61 5.23 3.02
C ALA A 77 -1.73 4.91 1.52
N ALA A 78 -0.61 4.97 0.78
CA ALA A 78 -0.56 4.69 -0.64
C ALA A 78 -0.98 3.26 -1.01
N PHE A 79 -0.82 2.31 -0.08
CA PHE A 79 -1.19 0.91 -0.25
C PHE A 79 -2.09 0.38 0.88
N TRP A 80 -2.84 1.29 1.50
CA TRP A 80 -3.92 0.93 2.40
C TRP A 80 -5.15 0.47 1.61
N ARG A 81 -5.60 -0.76 1.88
CA ARG A 81 -6.74 -1.39 1.19
C ARG A 81 -7.89 -1.59 2.17
N ASP A 82 -8.72 -0.57 2.32
CA ASP A 82 -9.92 -0.64 3.15
C ASP A 82 -11.04 -1.40 2.43
N ILE A 83 -11.31 -2.63 2.87
CA ILE A 83 -12.40 -3.45 2.33
C ILE A 83 -13.79 -2.97 2.77
N TYR A 84 -13.87 -2.18 3.84
CA TYR A 84 -15.12 -1.63 4.36
C TYR A 84 -15.49 -0.30 3.69
N ASN A 85 -14.51 0.39 3.12
CA ASN A 85 -14.67 1.61 2.33
C ASN A 85 -14.06 1.43 0.93
N PHE A 86 -14.43 0.34 0.25
CA PHE A 86 -13.77 -0.08 -0.99
C PHE A 86 -13.92 0.93 -2.13
N ASP A 87 -15.08 1.58 -2.26
CA ASP A 87 -15.29 2.61 -3.28
C ASP A 87 -14.35 3.81 -3.05
N LEU A 88 -14.17 4.21 -1.79
CA LEU A 88 -13.23 5.28 -1.41
C LEU A 88 -11.78 4.87 -1.68
N PHE A 89 -11.43 3.60 -1.43
CA PHE A 89 -10.12 3.04 -1.79
C PHE A 89 -9.86 3.14 -3.29
N VAL A 90 -10.80 2.69 -4.12
CA VAL A 90 -10.67 2.72 -5.58
C VAL A 90 -10.53 4.16 -6.08
N GLU A 91 -11.36 5.08 -5.57
CA GLU A 91 -11.36 6.47 -6.02
C GLU A 91 -10.12 7.27 -5.57
N LYS A 92 -9.65 7.05 -4.33
CA LYS A 92 -8.67 7.94 -3.69
C LYS A 92 -7.27 7.36 -3.54
N SER A 93 -7.07 6.05 -3.71
CA SER A 93 -5.72 5.48 -3.59
C SER A 93 -4.80 6.05 -4.68
N SER A 94 -3.68 6.67 -4.28
CA SER A 94 -2.72 7.31 -5.18
C SER A 94 -1.76 6.31 -5.84
N SER A 95 -1.78 5.04 -5.42
CA SER A 95 -0.76 4.07 -5.80
C SER A 95 -1.31 2.66 -6.00
N LEU A 96 -1.92 2.05 -4.99
CA LEU A 96 -2.29 0.63 -5.05
C LEU A 96 -3.43 0.35 -6.05
N SER A 97 -4.48 1.17 -6.11
CA SER A 97 -5.55 1.01 -7.11
C SER A 97 -4.98 1.05 -8.54
N LEU A 98 -4.11 2.03 -8.81
CA LEU A 98 -3.41 2.17 -10.08
C LEU A 98 -2.49 0.98 -10.40
N LEU A 99 -1.81 0.40 -9.41
CA LEU A 99 -0.95 -0.77 -9.63
C LEU A 99 -1.76 -2.06 -9.85
N ASP A 100 -2.93 -2.18 -9.23
CA ASP A 100 -3.85 -3.31 -9.35
C ASP A 100 -4.78 -3.20 -10.58
N ASN A 101 -4.80 -2.06 -11.29
CA ASN A 101 -5.68 -1.75 -12.42
C ASN A 101 -7.17 -1.84 -12.05
N ILE A 102 -7.53 -1.27 -10.90
CA ILE A 102 -8.90 -1.18 -10.39
C ILE A 102 -9.30 0.26 -10.13
#